data_AF-A0A2M8NY19-F1
#
_entry.id   AF-A0A2M8NY19-F1
#
_cell.length_a   1.000
_cell.length_b   1.000
_cell.length_c   1.000
_cell.angle_alpha   90.00
_cell.angle_beta   90.00
_cell.angle_gamma   90.00
#
_symmetry.space_group_name_H-M   'P 1'
#
loop_
_entity.id
_entity.type
_entity.pdbx_description
1 polymer ?
#
loop_
_entity_poly.entity_id
_entity_poly.type
_entity_poly.pdbx_seq_one_letter_code
_entity_poly.pdbx_strand_id
1 'polypeptide(L)'
;MSHIQPKVIFSEAYDIHFMGLEKLHPFDTRKYSRAWNEAKNVLGDMLDLHTIAPTMPIDVHDLLRVHSPEYLNELCSTHYIARAIEMPIIAPFPYALIESHLLKPMQYATQGTIMAAELAMTHRLAVNLGGGYHHASANRGEGFCLYADVAIAIESLHQKGAVSSQSQAVIIDLDAHQGNGNSRVFRDKDY
;
A
#
# COMPACT_ATOMS: atom_id res chain seq x y z
N MET A 1 -19.62 0.72 -26.36
CA MET A 1 -18.33 0.69 -25.63
C MET A 1 -18.57 1.35 -24.28
N SER A 2 -18.41 0.63 -23.17
CA SER A 2 -18.53 1.26 -21.85
C SER A 2 -17.42 2.30 -21.69
N HIS A 3 -17.79 3.54 -21.37
CA HIS A 3 -16.84 4.62 -21.16
C HIS A 3 -15.97 4.29 -19.93
N ILE A 4 -14.65 4.39 -20.08
CA ILE A 4 -13.72 4.31 -18.94
C ILE A 4 -14.01 5.51 -18.04
N GLN A 5 -14.30 5.25 -16.77
CA GLN A 5 -14.50 6.28 -15.76
C GLN A 5 -13.46 6.06 -14.65
N PRO A 6 -12.25 6.62 -14.77
CA PRO A 6 -11.17 6.34 -13.85
C PRO A 6 -11.54 6.69 -12.41
N LYS A 7 -11.04 5.92 -11.45
CA LYS A 7 -11.11 6.29 -10.03
C LYS A 7 -9.73 6.59 -9.48
N VAL A 8 -9.62 7.62 -8.67
CA VAL A 8 -8.40 7.92 -7.93
C VAL A 8 -8.65 7.61 -6.46
N ILE A 9 -7.75 6.87 -5.85
CA ILE A 9 -7.82 6.51 -4.44
C ILE A 9 -6.75 7.31 -3.72
N PHE A 10 -7.19 8.16 -2.79
CA PHE A 10 -6.31 9.04 -2.04
C PHE A 10 -6.93 9.39 -0.69
N SER A 11 -6.07 9.51 0.32
CA SER A 11 -6.41 10.05 1.63
C SER A 11 -5.22 10.84 2.15
N GLU A 12 -5.48 11.99 2.79
CA GLU A 12 -4.44 12.75 3.50
C GLU A 12 -3.78 11.91 4.60
N ALA A 13 -4.45 10.85 5.09
CA ALA A 13 -3.90 9.91 6.06
C ALA A 13 -2.75 9.05 5.51
N TYR A 14 -2.40 9.13 4.23
CA TYR A 14 -1.26 8.40 3.65
C TYR A 14 0.09 8.99 4.03
N ASP A 15 0.13 10.29 4.33
CA ASP A 15 1.38 10.96 4.68
C ASP A 15 1.88 10.49 6.05
N ILE A 16 3.17 10.13 6.11
CA ILE A 16 3.84 9.73 7.35
C ILE A 16 4.56 10.95 7.92
N HIS A 17 4.12 11.38 9.10
CA HIS A 17 4.66 12.52 9.82
C HIS A 17 5.30 12.07 11.13
N PHE A 18 6.60 12.32 11.31
CA PHE A 18 7.33 11.91 12.49
C PHE A 18 8.08 13.09 13.13
N MET A 19 7.35 14.18 13.37
CA MET A 19 7.86 15.43 13.95
C MET A 19 9.09 16.01 13.21
N GLY A 20 9.22 15.75 11.90
CA GLY A 20 10.35 16.17 11.08
C GLY A 20 11.46 15.14 10.93
N LEU A 21 11.44 14.05 11.70
CA LEU A 21 12.43 12.96 11.59
C LEU A 21 12.25 12.16 10.30
N GLU A 22 11.04 12.16 9.72
CA GLU A 22 10.79 11.56 8.41
C GLU A 22 11.71 12.15 7.32
N LYS A 23 12.17 13.40 7.47
CA LYS A 23 13.08 14.07 6.54
C LYS A 23 14.51 13.54 6.58
N LEU A 24 14.85 12.70 7.56
CA LEU A 24 16.15 12.04 7.65
C LEU A 24 16.21 10.78 6.79
N HIS A 25 15.07 10.31 6.30
CA HIS A 25 14.98 9.17 5.41
C HIS A 25 14.93 9.65 3.95
N PRO A 26 15.60 8.99 2.99
CA PRO A 26 15.61 9.41 1.59
C PRO A 26 14.23 9.29 0.91
N PHE A 27 13.34 8.45 1.44
CA PHE A 27 11.96 8.33 0.96
C PHE A 27 11.11 9.51 1.43
N ASP A 28 10.58 10.30 0.48
CA ASP A 28 9.63 11.36 0.77
C ASP A 28 8.29 10.79 1.22
N THR A 29 8.07 10.80 2.52
CA THR A 29 6.85 10.30 3.16
C THR A 29 5.62 11.19 2.97
N ARG A 30 5.78 12.36 2.32
CA ARG A 30 4.71 13.31 1.99
C ARG A 30 4.45 13.41 0.50
N LYS A 31 5.09 12.53 -0.30
CA LYS A 31 4.97 12.54 -1.76
C LYS A 31 3.53 12.36 -2.23
N TYR A 32 2.68 11.70 -1.44
CA TYR A 32 1.30 11.38 -1.80
C TYR A 32 0.42 12.63 -1.85
N SER A 33 0.38 13.43 -0.78
CA SER A 33 -0.34 14.70 -0.79
C SER A 33 0.26 15.70 -1.78
N ARG A 34 1.58 15.67 -1.99
CA ARG A 34 2.22 16.49 -3.03
C ARG A 34 1.72 16.09 -4.43
N ALA A 35 1.73 14.81 -4.77
CA ALA A 35 1.24 14.31 -6.05
C ALA A 35 -0.25 14.64 -6.25
N TRP A 36 -1.06 14.49 -5.20
CA TRP A 36 -2.46 14.88 -5.20
C TRP A 36 -2.64 16.37 -5.51
N ASN A 37 -1.91 17.24 -4.82
CA ASN A 37 -1.98 18.70 -5.03
C ASN A 37 -1.55 19.10 -6.45
N GLU A 38 -0.48 18.49 -6.98
CA GLU A 38 -0.07 18.73 -8.36
C GLU A 38 -1.14 18.26 -9.36
N ALA A 39 -1.74 17.08 -9.14
CA ALA A 39 -2.85 16.60 -9.95
C ALA A 39 -4.07 17.55 -9.86
N LYS A 40 -4.38 18.04 -8.65
CA LYS A 40 -5.49 18.99 -8.41
C LYS A 40 -5.27 20.31 -9.14
N ASN A 41 -4.04 20.81 -9.19
CA ASN A 41 -3.69 22.03 -9.93
C ASN A 41 -3.96 21.89 -11.43
N VAL A 42 -3.79 20.70 -12.00
CA VAL A 42 -4.00 20.43 -13.43
C VAL A 42 -5.46 20.10 -13.74
N LEU A 43 -6.09 19.27 -12.91
CA LEU A 43 -7.40 18.66 -13.19
C LEU A 43 -8.57 19.40 -12.53
N GLY A 44 -8.33 20.25 -11.53
CA GLY A 44 -9.36 20.99 -10.83
C GLY A 44 -10.41 20.08 -10.19
N ASP A 45 -11.68 20.47 -10.28
CA ASP A 45 -12.79 19.76 -9.62
C ASP A 45 -13.10 18.40 -10.24
N MET A 46 -12.62 18.14 -11.46
CA MET A 46 -12.68 16.80 -12.05
C MET A 46 -11.94 15.77 -11.21
N LEU A 47 -10.84 16.13 -10.55
CA LEU A 47 -10.12 15.19 -9.71
C LEU A 47 -10.97 14.79 -8.48
N ASP A 48 -11.64 15.74 -7.85
CA ASP A 48 -12.47 15.48 -6.66
C ASP A 48 -13.65 14.55 -7.00
N LEU A 49 -14.32 14.79 -8.14
CA LEU A 49 -15.44 13.98 -8.62
C LEU A 49 -15.07 12.50 -8.84
N HIS A 50 -13.78 12.24 -9.12
CA HIS A 50 -13.27 10.91 -9.39
C HIS A 50 -12.55 10.28 -8.20
N THR A 51 -12.45 10.98 -7.08
CA THR A 51 -11.65 10.55 -5.94
C THR A 51 -12.47 9.92 -4.84
N ILE A 52 -11.93 8.83 -4.30
CA ILE A 52 -12.51 8.08 -3.20
C ILE A 52 -11.41 7.84 -2.18
N ALA A 53 -11.70 8.02 -0.89
CA ALA A 53 -10.75 7.74 0.19
C ALA A 53 -11.12 6.44 0.90
N PRO A 54 -10.14 5.61 1.32
CA PRO A 54 -10.40 4.58 2.31
C PRO A 54 -10.87 5.20 3.62
N THR A 55 -12.01 4.73 4.14
CA THR A 55 -12.57 5.21 5.41
C THR A 55 -11.94 4.56 6.62
N MET A 56 -11.35 3.36 6.44
CA MET A 56 -10.71 2.56 7.48
C MET A 56 -9.36 2.03 6.98
N PRO A 57 -8.39 1.76 7.88
CA PRO A 57 -7.20 1.01 7.51
C PRO A 57 -7.57 -0.42 7.10
N ILE A 58 -6.63 -1.10 6.45
CA ILE A 58 -6.80 -2.50 6.06
C ILE A 58 -7.13 -3.40 7.26
N ASP A 59 -8.07 -4.32 7.06
CA ASP A 59 -8.45 -5.31 8.07
C ASP A 59 -7.39 -6.43 8.19
N VAL A 60 -7.28 -7.01 9.40
CA VAL A 60 -6.34 -8.10 9.66
C VAL A 60 -6.61 -9.34 8.81
N HIS A 61 -7.87 -9.65 8.48
CA HIS A 61 -8.21 -10.78 7.61
C HIS A 61 -7.69 -10.56 6.19
N ASP A 62 -7.67 -9.32 5.70
CA ASP A 62 -7.10 -9.00 4.39
C ASP A 62 -5.56 -9.07 4.43
N LEU A 63 -4.94 -8.59 5.51
CA LEU A 63 -3.49 -8.76 5.71
C LEU A 63 -3.08 -10.24 5.69
N LEU A 64 -3.85 -11.10 6.36
CA LEU A 64 -3.61 -12.55 6.47
C LEU A 64 -3.80 -13.32 5.15
N ARG A 65 -4.32 -12.69 4.08
CA ARG A 65 -4.36 -13.33 2.76
C ARG A 65 -2.97 -13.58 2.18
N VAL A 66 -1.99 -12.76 2.57
CA VAL A 66 -0.60 -12.86 2.12
C VAL A 66 0.37 -12.99 3.30
N HIS A 67 0.15 -12.20 4.35
CA HIS A 67 1.09 -12.17 5.46
C HIS A 67 0.89 -13.32 6.45
N SER A 68 1.99 -13.92 6.88
CA SER A 68 1.98 -14.89 7.96
C SER A 68 1.62 -14.23 9.30
N PRO A 69 0.85 -14.89 10.19
CA PRO A 69 0.59 -14.38 11.54
C PRO A 69 1.86 -14.02 12.31
N GLU A 70 2.93 -14.80 12.14
CA GLU A 70 4.22 -14.59 12.79
C GLU A 70 4.83 -13.24 12.39
N TYR A 71 4.79 -12.92 11.09
CA TYR A 71 5.25 -11.63 10.59
C TYR A 71 4.39 -10.46 11.08
N LEU A 72 3.06 -10.60 11.11
CA LEU A 72 2.22 -9.55 11.66
C LEU A 72 2.51 -9.29 13.14
N ASN A 73 2.87 -10.34 13.90
CA ASN A 73 3.30 -10.19 15.29
C ASN A 73 4.67 -9.49 15.41
N GLU A 74 5.59 -9.65 14.46
CA GLU A 74 6.85 -8.88 14.42
C GLU A 74 6.60 -7.37 14.30
N LEU A 75 5.49 -6.96 13.68
CA LEU A 75 5.10 -5.54 13.62
C LEU A 75 4.66 -4.96 14.97
N CYS A 76 4.61 -5.74 16.05
CA CYS A 76 4.50 -5.22 17.41
C CYS A 76 5.86 -4.80 18.02
N SER A 77 6.97 -5.13 17.36
CA SER A 77 8.34 -4.80 17.79
C SER A 77 8.85 -3.51 17.13
N THR A 78 9.06 -2.46 17.92
CA THR A 78 9.61 -1.18 17.41
C THR A 78 10.99 -1.35 16.77
N HIS A 79 11.79 -2.30 17.25
CA HIS A 79 13.11 -2.63 16.69
C HIS A 79 12.98 -3.30 15.33
N TYR A 80 12.01 -4.21 15.16
CA TYR A 80 11.73 -4.82 13.87
C TYR A 80 11.31 -3.75 12.86
N ILE A 81 10.34 -2.91 13.22
CA ILE A 81 9.82 -1.85 12.36
C ILE A 81 10.96 -0.91 11.93
N ALA A 82 11.75 -0.41 12.90
CA ALA A 82 12.87 0.50 12.64
C ALA A 82 13.87 -0.09 11.64
N ARG A 83 14.16 -1.38 11.72
CA ARG A 83 15.01 -2.09 10.76
C ARG A 83 14.35 -2.22 9.39
N ALA A 84 13.08 -2.64 9.35
CA ALA A 84 12.35 -2.89 8.11
C ALA A 84 12.14 -1.61 7.28
N ILE A 85 11.96 -0.47 7.96
CA ILE A 85 11.86 0.84 7.31
C ILE A 85 13.18 1.62 7.24
N GLU A 86 14.31 0.98 7.55
CA GLU A 86 15.65 1.57 7.46
C GLU A 86 15.82 2.89 8.26
N MET A 87 15.11 3.02 9.37
CA MET A 87 15.16 4.17 10.28
C MET A 87 15.47 3.74 11.72
N PRO A 88 16.73 3.40 12.05
CA PRO A 88 17.09 2.95 13.39
C PRO A 88 16.75 3.96 14.50
N ILE A 89 16.69 5.26 14.17
CA ILE A 89 16.36 6.34 15.11
C ILE A 89 14.96 6.24 15.72
N ILE A 90 14.02 5.53 15.07
CA ILE A 90 12.66 5.38 15.59
C ILE A 90 12.51 4.19 16.55
N ALA A 91 13.49 3.29 16.64
CA ALA A 91 13.44 2.12 17.53
C ALA A 91 13.11 2.43 19.01
N PRO A 92 13.65 3.50 19.64
CA PRO A 92 13.35 3.81 21.03
C PRO A 92 12.01 4.52 21.25
N PHE A 93 11.24 4.82 20.20
CA PHE A 93 9.98 5.55 20.34
C PHE A 93 8.87 4.64 20.86
N PRO A 94 7.86 5.19 21.57
CA PRO A 94 6.70 4.41 22.01
C PRO A 94 5.98 3.76 20.82
N TYR A 95 5.61 2.49 20.96
CA TYR A 95 4.90 1.75 19.91
C TYR A 95 3.64 2.49 19.42
N ALA A 96 2.84 3.06 20.32
CA ALA A 96 1.63 3.80 19.95
C ALA A 96 1.91 4.99 19.01
N LEU A 97 3.08 5.62 19.11
CA LEU A 97 3.48 6.72 18.22
C LEU A 97 3.86 6.18 16.83
N ILE A 98 4.63 5.10 16.77
CA ILE A 98 4.96 4.39 15.52
C ILE A 98 3.68 3.85 14.85
N GLU A 99 2.79 3.26 15.63
CA GLU A 99 1.52 2.74 15.13
C GLU A 99 0.69 3.85 14.49
N SER A 100 0.49 4.97 15.19
CA SER A 100 -0.36 6.06 14.72
C SER A 100 0.22 6.86 13.55
N HIS A 101 1.55 7.02 13.49
CA HIS A 101 2.19 7.91 12.52
C HIS A 101 2.88 7.18 11.37
N LEU A 102 3.13 5.87 11.47
CA LEU A 102 3.77 5.06 10.43
C LEU A 102 2.88 3.89 10.01
N LEU A 103 2.53 2.99 10.92
CA LEU A 103 1.80 1.77 10.55
C LEU A 103 0.40 2.08 10.00
N LYS A 104 -0.38 2.94 10.68
CA LYS A 104 -1.73 3.32 10.24
C LYS A 104 -1.73 3.99 8.86
N PRO A 105 -0.89 5.01 8.57
CA PRO A 105 -0.77 5.54 7.21
C PRO A 105 -0.46 4.49 6.15
N MET A 106 0.47 3.57 6.44
CA MET A 106 0.79 2.48 5.52
C MET A 106 -0.38 1.50 5.35
N GLN A 107 -1.14 1.22 6.40
CA GLN A 107 -2.36 0.40 6.35
C GLN A 107 -3.48 1.06 5.52
N TYR A 108 -3.68 2.38 5.65
CA TYR A 108 -4.61 3.14 4.82
C TYR A 108 -4.21 3.10 3.34
N ALA A 109 -2.92 3.27 3.05
CA ALA A 109 -2.40 3.15 1.69
C ALA A 109 -2.60 1.74 1.12
N THR A 110 -2.38 0.70 1.94
CA THR A 110 -2.61 -0.70 1.56
C THR A 110 -4.08 -0.97 1.26
N GLN A 111 -5.00 -0.47 2.10
CA GLN A 111 -6.44 -0.52 1.82
C GLN A 111 -6.79 0.21 0.53
N GLY A 112 -6.11 1.33 0.24
CA GLY A 112 -6.27 2.05 -1.01
C GLY A 112 -5.94 1.21 -2.24
N THR A 113 -4.90 0.38 -2.17
CA THR A 113 -4.51 -0.54 -3.25
C THR A 113 -5.58 -1.61 -3.48
N ILE A 114 -6.15 -2.18 -2.41
CA ILE A 114 -7.28 -3.13 -2.53
C ILE A 114 -8.51 -2.44 -3.17
N MET A 115 -8.87 -1.25 -2.69
CA MET A 115 -10.00 -0.49 -3.25
C MET A 115 -9.79 -0.15 -4.72
N ALA A 116 -8.57 0.22 -5.12
CA ALA A 116 -8.24 0.47 -6.52
C ALA A 116 -8.43 -0.79 -7.36
N ALA A 117 -7.93 -1.93 -6.91
CA ALA A 117 -8.10 -3.20 -7.61
C ALA A 117 -9.59 -3.57 -7.78
N GLU A 118 -10.40 -3.42 -6.73
CA GLU A 118 -11.84 -3.69 -6.76
C GLU A 118 -12.59 -2.73 -7.69
N LEU A 119 -12.30 -1.42 -7.61
CA LEU A 119 -12.93 -0.41 -8.46
C LEU A 119 -12.51 -0.59 -9.93
N ALA A 120 -11.29 -1.03 -10.21
CA ALA A 120 -10.85 -1.30 -11.58
C ALA A 120 -11.66 -2.42 -12.25
N MET A 121 -12.21 -3.38 -11.49
CA MET A 121 -13.06 -4.44 -12.05
C MET A 121 -14.35 -3.90 -12.69
N THR A 122 -14.88 -2.77 -12.19
CA THR A 122 -16.11 -2.14 -12.71
C THR A 122 -15.82 -0.91 -13.56
N HIS A 123 -14.81 -0.12 -13.19
CA HIS A 123 -14.46 1.16 -13.83
C HIS A 123 -13.35 1.05 -14.88
N ARG A 124 -12.75 -0.14 -15.04
CA ARG A 124 -11.62 -0.48 -15.94
C ARG A 124 -10.29 0.16 -15.60
N LEU A 125 -10.28 1.28 -14.89
CA LEU A 125 -9.08 1.97 -14.44
C LEU A 125 -9.31 2.56 -13.05
N ALA A 126 -8.41 2.25 -12.14
CA ALA A 126 -8.31 2.93 -10.87
C ALA A 126 -6.83 3.08 -10.48
N VAL A 127 -6.52 4.16 -9.78
CA VAL A 127 -5.15 4.51 -9.37
C VAL A 127 -5.15 4.81 -7.88
N ASN A 128 -4.36 4.08 -7.10
CA ASN A 128 -4.04 4.48 -5.74
C ASN A 128 -2.83 5.42 -5.78
N LEU A 129 -2.91 6.58 -5.12
CA LEU A 129 -1.76 7.48 -5.02
C LEU A 129 -0.76 7.05 -3.95
N GLY A 130 -1.17 6.20 -3.01
CA GLY A 130 -0.29 5.58 -2.02
C GLY A 130 0.20 4.18 -2.44
N GLY A 131 0.77 3.45 -1.47
CA GLY A 131 1.11 2.03 -1.63
C GLY A 131 2.36 1.80 -2.47
N GLY A 132 2.37 0.70 -3.22
CA GLY A 132 3.51 0.29 -4.04
C GLY A 132 4.62 -0.33 -3.20
N TYR A 133 4.26 -1.07 -2.15
CA TYR A 133 5.19 -1.62 -1.16
C TYR A 133 5.87 -2.89 -1.67
N HIS A 134 6.55 -2.78 -2.80
CA HIS A 134 7.02 -3.90 -3.62
C HIS A 134 8.14 -4.75 -3.01
N HIS A 135 8.74 -4.31 -1.90
CA HIS A 135 9.73 -5.08 -1.14
C HIS A 135 9.10 -5.97 -0.05
N ALA A 136 7.85 -5.68 0.35
CA ALA A 136 7.16 -6.48 1.35
C ALA A 136 6.77 -7.84 0.78
N SER A 137 6.97 -8.88 1.58
CA SER A 137 6.64 -10.27 1.25
C SER A 137 5.82 -10.91 2.37
N ALA A 138 5.39 -12.16 2.17
CA ALA A 138 4.52 -12.89 3.10
C ALA A 138 5.03 -12.86 4.56
N ASN A 139 6.33 -12.97 4.76
CA ASN A 139 6.94 -13.13 6.08
C ASN A 139 7.98 -12.07 6.43
N ARG A 140 8.13 -11.00 5.61
CA ARG A 140 9.19 -10.01 5.80
C ARG A 140 8.88 -8.67 5.15
N GLY A 141 9.12 -7.59 5.89
CA GLY A 141 9.22 -6.23 5.38
C GLY A 141 10.69 -5.77 5.26
N GLU A 142 10.99 -4.96 4.26
CA GLU A 142 12.29 -4.31 4.03
C GLU A 142 12.12 -3.11 3.08
N GLY A 143 13.14 -2.24 2.98
CA GLY A 143 13.13 -1.12 2.02
C GLY A 143 11.91 -0.21 2.16
N PHE A 144 11.52 0.13 3.40
CA PHE A 144 10.33 0.96 3.70
C PHE A 144 8.98 0.31 3.34
N CYS A 145 8.96 -0.98 3.02
CA CYS A 145 7.74 -1.71 2.67
C CYS A 145 7.37 -2.71 3.78
N LEU A 146 6.23 -2.46 4.45
CA LEU A 146 5.74 -3.33 5.53
C LEU A 146 4.55 -4.20 5.14
N TYR A 147 3.78 -3.82 4.13
CA TYR A 147 2.57 -4.55 3.73
C TYR A 147 2.63 -4.84 2.24
N ALA A 148 2.46 -6.10 1.83
CA ALA A 148 2.55 -6.52 0.43
C ALA A 148 1.26 -6.15 -0.33
N ASP A 149 0.99 -4.85 -0.45
CA ASP A 149 -0.30 -4.29 -0.85
C ASP A 149 -0.80 -4.77 -2.22
N VAL A 150 0.06 -4.80 -3.23
CA VAL A 150 -0.28 -5.33 -4.56
C VAL A 150 -0.63 -6.81 -4.49
N ALA A 151 0.15 -7.59 -3.75
CA ALA A 151 -0.12 -9.01 -3.59
C ALA A 151 -1.46 -9.26 -2.86
N ILE A 152 -1.72 -8.51 -1.79
CA ILE A 152 -2.97 -8.60 -1.03
C ILE A 152 -4.16 -8.24 -1.94
N ALA A 153 -4.02 -7.21 -2.77
CA ALA A 153 -5.09 -6.81 -3.69
C ALA A 153 -5.43 -7.91 -4.71
N ILE A 154 -4.41 -8.57 -5.28
CA ILE A 154 -4.60 -9.72 -6.19
C ILE A 154 -5.31 -10.88 -5.46
N GLU A 155 -4.82 -11.26 -4.27
CA GLU A 155 -5.45 -12.32 -3.47
C GLU A 155 -6.89 -11.98 -3.07
N SER A 156 -7.16 -10.71 -2.74
CA SER A 156 -8.49 -10.23 -2.41
C SER A 156 -9.45 -10.43 -3.59
N LEU A 157 -9.05 -10.06 -4.81
CA LEU A 157 -9.89 -10.25 -6.00
C LEU A 157 -10.21 -11.72 -6.26
N HIS A 158 -9.23 -12.62 -6.11
CA HIS A 158 -9.42 -14.06 -6.29
C HIS A 158 -10.36 -14.63 -5.21
N GLN A 159 -10.10 -14.32 -3.94
CA GLN A 159 -10.84 -14.88 -2.81
C GLN A 159 -12.28 -14.33 -2.71
N LYS A 160 -12.53 -13.09 -3.15
CA LYS A 160 -13.87 -12.51 -3.25
C LYS A 160 -14.62 -12.96 -4.51
N GLY A 161 -13.98 -13.73 -5.40
CA GLY A 161 -14.57 -14.19 -6.67
C GLY A 161 -14.80 -13.08 -7.69
N ALA A 162 -14.12 -11.94 -7.53
CA ALA A 162 -14.18 -10.83 -8.49
C ALA A 162 -13.49 -11.20 -9.81
N VAL A 163 -12.55 -12.13 -9.76
CA VAL A 163 -11.95 -12.82 -10.90
C VAL A 163 -12.01 -14.33 -10.68
N SER A 164 -11.93 -15.11 -11.75
CA SER A 164 -11.95 -16.57 -11.63
C SER A 164 -10.64 -17.08 -11.02
N SER A 165 -10.65 -18.28 -10.44
CA SER A 165 -9.43 -18.93 -9.92
C SER A 165 -8.38 -19.26 -10.98
N GLN A 166 -8.71 -19.12 -12.26
CA GLN A 166 -7.82 -19.32 -13.41
C GLN A 166 -7.39 -17.99 -14.04
N SER A 167 -7.84 -16.86 -13.49
CA SER A 167 -7.47 -15.54 -13.98
C SER A 167 -6.02 -15.26 -13.63
N GLN A 168 -5.26 -14.78 -14.61
CA GLN A 168 -3.86 -14.43 -14.41
C GLN A 168 -3.72 -12.94 -14.10
N ALA A 169 -2.78 -12.62 -13.21
CA ALA A 169 -2.42 -11.24 -12.91
C ALA A 169 -1.01 -10.95 -13.42
N VAL A 170 -0.83 -9.82 -14.10
CA VAL A 170 0.49 -9.34 -14.52
C VAL A 170 0.84 -8.11 -13.71
N ILE A 171 1.93 -8.18 -12.94
CA ILE A 171 2.51 -7.04 -12.23
C ILE A 171 3.58 -6.41 -13.13
N ILE A 172 3.35 -5.18 -13.57
CA ILE A 172 4.35 -4.38 -14.29
C ILE A 172 4.97 -3.41 -13.28
N ASP A 173 6.12 -3.77 -12.73
CA ASP A 173 6.87 -2.93 -11.80
C ASP A 173 7.83 -2.02 -12.56
N LEU A 174 7.57 -0.71 -12.50
CA LEU A 174 8.37 0.34 -13.15
C LEU A 174 9.25 1.10 -12.17
N ASP A 175 9.31 0.67 -10.90
CA ASP A 175 10.25 1.23 -9.93
C ASP A 175 11.70 0.92 -10.34
N ALA A 176 12.62 1.80 -9.94
CA ALA A 176 14.05 1.61 -10.22
C ALA A 176 14.66 0.45 -9.42
N HIS A 177 14.08 0.14 -8.25
CA HIS A 177 14.46 -1.00 -7.43
C HIS A 177 13.69 -2.25 -7.85
N GLN A 178 14.29 -3.41 -7.59
CA GLN A 178 13.62 -4.67 -7.84
C GLN A 178 12.46 -4.86 -6.84
N GLY A 179 11.23 -5.04 -7.33
CA GLY A 179 10.07 -5.51 -6.56
C GLY A 179 10.18 -6.98 -6.10
N ASN A 180 11.22 -7.27 -5.33
CA ASN A 180 11.57 -8.60 -4.84
C ASN A 180 10.51 -9.18 -3.89
N GLY A 181 9.74 -8.35 -3.19
CA GLY A 181 8.63 -8.77 -2.35
C GLY A 181 7.52 -9.45 -3.16
N ASN A 182 7.08 -8.80 -4.25
CA ASN A 182 6.14 -9.38 -5.21
C ASN A 182 6.67 -10.70 -5.77
N SER A 183 7.93 -10.73 -6.21
CA SER A 183 8.55 -11.95 -6.72
C SER A 183 8.55 -13.10 -5.71
N ARG A 184 8.84 -12.83 -4.42
CA ARG A 184 8.81 -13.86 -3.37
C ARG A 184 7.40 -14.38 -3.09
N VAL A 185 6.38 -13.52 -3.14
CA VAL A 185 4.99 -13.93 -2.86
C VAL A 185 4.43 -14.83 -3.96
N PHE A 186 4.72 -14.53 -5.23
CA PHE A 186 4.14 -15.23 -6.37
C PHE A 186 5.04 -16.29 -7.00
N ARG A 187 6.25 -16.53 -6.46
CA ARG A 187 7.24 -17.46 -7.04
C ARG A 187 6.67 -18.85 -7.34
N ASP A 188 5.85 -19.38 -6.44
CA ASP A 188 5.32 -20.74 -6.49
C ASP A 188 3.79 -20.74 -6.76
N LYS A 189 3.27 -19.67 -7.38
CA LYS A 189 1.85 -19.53 -7.76
C LYS A 189 1.71 -19.62 -9.28
N ASP A 190 0.82 -20.49 -9.73
CA ASP A 190 0.66 -20.86 -11.14
C ASP A 190 -0.49 -20.13 -11.87
N TYR A 191 -0.98 -19.02 -11.30
CA TYR A 191 -1.98 -18.14 -11.93
C TYR A 191 -1.38 -16.77 -12.25
#